data_AF-A0A850PY81-F1
#
_entry.id   AF-A0A850PY81-F1
#
_cell.length_a   1.000
_cell.length_b   1.000
_cell.length_c   1.000
_cell.angle_alpha   90.00
_cell.angle_beta   90.00
_cell.angle_gamma   90.00
#
_symmetry.space_group_name_H-M   'P 1'
#
loop_
_entity.id
_entity.type
_entity.pdbx_description
1 polymer ?
#
loop_
_entity_poly.entity_id
_entity_poly.type
_entity_poly.pdbx_seq_one_letter_code
_entity_poly.pdbx_strand_id
1 'polypeptide(L)' 'AQVRAIAEKKMPDLNAKNIEGAMKIVEGSARSAGINIVG' A
#
# COMPACT_ATOMS: atom_id res chain seq x y z
N ALA A 1 -7.50 -7.20 2.62
CA ALA A 1 -7.53 -7.55 1.18
C ALA A 1 -7.34 -6.35 0.23
N GLN A 2 -7.92 -5.18 0.55
CA GLN A 2 -7.88 -4.00 -0.35
C GLN A 2 -6.48 -3.41 -0.55
N VAL A 3 -5.60 -3.48 0.46
CA VAL A 3 -4.22 -2.95 0.38
C VAL A 3 -3.44 -3.56 -0.77
N ARG A 4 -3.60 -4.87 -1.01
CA ARG A 4 -2.90 -5.57 -2.10
C ARG A 4 -3.34 -5.07 -3.47
N ALA A 5 -4.66 -4.95 -3.69
CA ALA A 5 -5.19 -4.46 -4.97
C ALA A 5 -4.78 -3.00 -5.23
N ILE A 6 -4.76 -2.16 -4.18
CA ILE A 6 -4.28 -0.78 -4.25
C ILE A 6 -2.78 -0.75 -4.55
N ALA A 7 -1.99 -1.60 -3.89
CA ALA A 7 -0.56 -1.74 -4.11
C ALA A 7 -0.22 -2.24 -5.52
N GLU A 8 -0.96 -3.22 -6.05
CA GLU A 8 -0.82 -3.72 -7.43
C GLU A 8 -1.15 -2.63 -8.46
N LYS A 9 -2.25 -1.90 -8.24
CA LYS A 9 -2.66 -0.81 -9.14
C LYS A 9 -1.68 0.37 -9.10
N LYS A 10 -1.11 0.69 -7.93
CA LYS A 10 -0.20 1.81 -7.73
C LYS A 10 1.28 1.44 -7.93
N MET A 11 1.59 0.15 -8.07
CA MET A 11 2.95 -0.37 -8.29
C MET A 11 3.77 0.41 -9.34
N PRO A 12 3.23 0.79 -10.53
CA PRO A 12 3.98 1.61 -11.49
C PRO A 12 4.36 3.00 -10.96
N ASP A 13 3.64 3.54 -9.98
CA ASP A 13 3.88 4.84 -9.35
C ASP A 13 4.72 4.75 -8.06
N LEU A 14 4.94 3.54 -7.54
CA LEU A 14 5.63 3.31 -6.28
C LEU A 14 7.07 2.86 -6.52
N ASN A 15 7.99 3.39 -5.70
CA ASN A 15 9.36 2.90 -5.65
C ASN A 15 9.47 1.62 -4.81
N ALA A 16 8.68 0.59 -5.15
CA ALA A 16 8.66 -0.70 -4.48
C ALA A 16 9.33 -1.77 -5.35
N LYS A 17 10.08 -2.69 -4.73
CA LYS A 17 10.73 -3.80 -5.44
C LYS A 17 9.78 -4.97 -5.71
N ASN A 18 8.72 -5.10 -4.92
CA ASN A 18 7.72 -6.15 -4.99
C ASN A 18 6.38 -5.67 -4.39
N ILE A 19 5.32 -6.46 -4.57
CA ILE A 19 3.99 -6.14 -4.06
C ILE A 19 3.98 -6.00 -2.53
N GLU A 20 4.78 -6.79 -1.81
CA GLU A 20 4.89 -6.65 -0.35
C GLU A 20 5.46 -5.30 0.10
N GLY A 21 6.48 -4.81 -0.60
CA GLY A 21 7.03 -3.47 -0.38
C GLY A 21 6.02 -2.38 -0.74
N ALA A 22 5.28 -2.56 -1.82
CA ALA A 22 4.20 -1.64 -2.21
C ALA A 22 3.08 -1.61 -1.16
N MET A 23 2.70 -2.77 -0.60
CA MET A 23 1.72 -2.84 0.48
C MET A 23 2.20 -2.07 1.72
N LYS A 24 3.47 -2.21 2.13
CA LYS A 24 4.03 -1.44 3.26
C LYS A 24 4.01 0.07 3.02
N ILE A 25 4.27 0.52 1.80
CA ILE A 25 4.21 1.95 1.44
C ILE A 25 2.76 2.45 1.52
N VAL A 26 1.81 1.68 1.01
CA VAL A 26 0.37 2.01 1.08
C VAL A 26 -0.11 2.01 2.53
N GLU A 27 0.32 1.06 3.34
CA GLU A 27 0.01 0.98 4.77
C GLU A 27 0.57 2.16 5.56
N GLY A 28 1.85 2.51 5.33
CA GLY A 28 2.46 3.68 5.94
C GLY A 28 1.73 4.98 5.57
N SER A 29 1.29 5.09 4.31
CA SER A 29 0.53 6.25 3.82
C SER A 29 -0.87 6.32 4.43
N ALA A 30 -1.55 5.19 4.57
CA ALA A 30 -2.86 5.13 5.22
C ALA A 30 -2.75 5.49 6.70
N ARG A 31 -1.71 4.99 7.38
CA ARG A 31 -1.43 5.29 8.79
C ARG A 31 -1.16 6.76 9.02
N SER A 32 -0.35 7.42 8.18
CA SER A 32 -0.08 8.86 8.30
C SER A 32 -1.31 9.71 7.98
N ALA A 33 -2.21 9.21 7.13
CA ALA A 33 -3.52 9.80 6.86
C ALA A 33 -4.56 9.52 7.98
N GLY A 34 -4.20 8.82 9.05
CA GLY A 34 -5.12 8.45 10.14
C GLY A 34 -6.15 7.39 9.76
N ILE A 35 -5.96 6.71 8.62
CA ILE A 35 -6.85 5.65 8.13
C ILE A 35 -6.40 4.33 8.75
N ASN A 36 -7.30 3.70 9.52
CA ASN A 36 -7.06 2.37 10.03
C ASN A 36 -7.35 1.33 8.94
N ILE A 37 -6.33 0.58 8.53
CA ILE A 37 -6.50 -0.52 7.58
C ILE A 37 -7.08 -1.70 8.36
N VAL A 38 -8.37 -1.96 8.15
CA VAL A 38 -9.02 -3.18 8.61
C VAL A 38 -8.78 -4.24 7.53
N GLY A 39 -8.13 -5.35 7.92
CA GLY A 39 -7.68 -6.41 7.03
C GLY A 39 -8.79 -7.03 6.19
#